data_AF-A0A6H9LKI6-F1
#
_entry.id   AF-A0A6H9LKI6-F1
#
_cell.length_a   1.000
_cell.length_b   1.000
_cell.length_c   1.000
_cell.angle_alpha   90.00
_cell.angle_beta   90.00
_cell.angle_gamma   90.00
#
_symmetry.space_group_name_H-M   'P 1'
#
loop_
_entity.id
_entity.type
_entity.pdbx_description
1 polymer ?
#
loop_
_entity_poly.entity_id
_entity_poly.type
_entity_poly.pdbx_seq_one_letter_code
_entity_poly.pdbx_strand_id
1 'polypeptide(L)'
;MMTSPYRSFQILCITMKKIVKMIQTSVTNKIITIDSPSAIKTAVKQVSGLLRQGEIVIAPTETKYGMLADASNESALTKLFEVKGRPEFMPTAVFLRSVEEIKMYGKLSAKAENIAEEFLPGPLTIVLESLFGDKTYLVNNDKIGIRISSFDFIKQLIDKVDFPVTATSANLSGQADSLTIDQLYKLFGDKVSLYVDGGKLEGEASTVVDASTDELVVLREGAIKTEQLKKYWN
;
A
#
# COMPACT_ATOMS: atom_id res chain seq x y z
N MET A 1 -61.08 20.11 4.49
CA MET A 1 -60.07 19.14 4.02
C MET A 1 -58.75 19.42 4.74
N MET A 2 -58.52 18.79 5.90
CA MET A 2 -57.26 18.93 6.64
C MET A 2 -56.30 17.83 6.18
N THR A 3 -55.23 18.20 5.47
CA THR A 3 -54.14 17.29 5.13
C THR A 3 -53.36 16.96 6.41
N SER A 4 -53.42 15.70 6.84
CA SER A 4 -52.78 15.24 8.08
C SER A 4 -51.26 15.47 8.07
N PRO A 5 -50.68 16.14 9.09
CA PRO A 5 -49.24 16.42 9.18
C PRO A 5 -48.37 15.15 9.24
N TYR A 6 -48.97 14.00 9.55
CA TYR A 6 -48.30 12.71 9.52
C TYR A 6 -47.85 12.29 8.12
N ARG A 7 -48.62 12.64 7.08
CA ARG A 7 -48.30 12.25 5.70
C ARG A 7 -47.06 12.99 5.19
N SER A 8 -46.92 14.26 5.56
CA SER A 8 -45.75 15.10 5.23
C SER A 8 -44.48 14.63 5.93
N PHE A 9 -44.57 14.22 7.20
CA PHE A 9 -43.44 13.65 7.95
C PHE A 9 -42.98 12.30 7.40
N GLN A 10 -43.93 11.45 7.00
CA GLN A 10 -43.62 10.13 6.44
C GLN A 10 -42.96 10.26 5.05
N ILE A 11 -43.41 11.20 4.22
CA ILE A 11 -42.78 11.54 2.94
C ILE A 11 -41.38 12.11 3.16
N LEU A 12 -41.19 13.03 4.12
CA LEU A 12 -39.88 13.59 4.44
C LEU A 12 -38.89 12.50 4.92
N CYS A 13 -39.32 11.59 5.80
CA CYS A 13 -38.51 10.45 6.26
C CYS A 13 -38.14 9.48 5.12
N ILE A 14 -39.05 9.21 4.19
CA ILE A 14 -38.78 8.36 3.02
C ILE A 14 -37.79 9.05 2.08
N THR A 15 -37.95 10.36 1.85
CA THR A 15 -37.07 11.16 1.02
C THR A 15 -35.67 11.27 1.64
N MET A 16 -35.57 11.46 2.96
CA MET A 16 -34.29 11.43 3.68
C MET A 16 -33.62 10.06 3.62
N LYS A 17 -34.36 8.96 3.78
CA LYS A 17 -33.79 7.60 3.60
C LYS A 17 -33.32 7.35 2.17
N LYS A 18 -34.03 7.85 1.15
CA LYS A 18 -33.60 7.79 -0.25
C LYS A 18 -32.36 8.64 -0.50
N ILE A 19 -32.27 9.84 0.08
CA ILE A 19 -31.11 10.72 -0.03
C ILE A 19 -29.90 10.12 0.69
N VAL A 20 -30.05 9.56 1.89
CA VAL A 20 -28.97 8.84 2.59
C VAL A 20 -28.52 7.62 1.79
N LYS A 21 -29.46 6.85 1.22
CA LYS A 21 -29.15 5.73 0.33
C LYS A 21 -28.42 6.20 -0.93
N MET A 22 -28.85 7.29 -1.57
CA MET A 22 -28.21 7.92 -2.74
C MET A 22 -26.83 8.49 -2.44
N ILE A 23 -26.63 9.10 -1.26
CA ILE A 23 -25.32 9.58 -0.80
C ILE A 23 -24.41 8.38 -0.54
N GLN A 24 -24.91 7.30 0.08
CA GLN A 24 -24.19 6.04 0.15
C GLN A 24 -23.90 5.47 -1.24
N THR A 25 -24.82 5.56 -2.21
CA THR A 25 -24.62 5.06 -3.59
C THR A 25 -23.69 5.94 -4.44
N SER A 26 -23.46 7.19 -4.04
CA SER A 26 -22.57 8.13 -4.74
C SER A 26 -21.14 8.06 -4.21
N VAL A 27 -20.93 7.47 -3.02
CA VAL A 27 -19.62 7.17 -2.43
C VAL A 27 -19.08 5.81 -2.91
N THR A 28 -19.85 5.01 -3.67
CA THR A 28 -19.58 3.57 -3.88
C THR A 28 -18.92 3.14 -5.20
N ASN A 29 -18.45 4.05 -6.07
CA ASN A 29 -17.78 3.60 -7.32
C ASN A 29 -16.25 3.45 -7.22
N LYS A 30 -15.63 3.91 -6.13
CA LYS A 30 -14.17 3.87 -5.95
C LYS A 30 -13.72 2.94 -4.82
N ILE A 31 -14.61 2.21 -4.16
CA ILE A 31 -14.26 1.25 -3.11
C ILE A 31 -14.62 -0.16 -3.60
N ILE A 32 -13.66 -1.09 -3.54
CA ILE A 32 -13.88 -2.51 -3.80
C ILE A 32 -13.49 -3.34 -2.58
N THR A 33 -14.45 -4.02 -1.98
CA THR A 33 -14.20 -4.92 -0.86
C THR A 33 -13.69 -6.28 -1.35
N ILE A 34 -12.70 -6.85 -0.67
CA ILE A 34 -12.06 -8.13 -1.02
C ILE A 34 -12.35 -9.21 0.04
N ASP A 35 -13.62 -9.53 0.23
CA ASP A 35 -14.13 -10.50 1.22
C ASP A 35 -14.18 -11.96 0.73
N SER A 36 -13.78 -12.20 -0.51
CA SER A 36 -13.85 -13.51 -1.16
C SER A 36 -12.79 -13.66 -2.26
N PRO A 37 -12.40 -14.90 -2.62
CA PRO A 37 -11.42 -15.12 -3.69
C PRO A 37 -11.82 -14.53 -5.05
N SER A 38 -13.12 -14.50 -5.38
CA SER A 38 -13.62 -13.88 -6.61
C SER A 38 -13.53 -12.35 -6.56
N ALA A 39 -13.79 -11.76 -5.40
CA ALA A 39 -13.62 -10.32 -5.18
C ALA A 39 -12.14 -9.90 -5.29
N ILE A 40 -11.22 -10.69 -4.71
CA ILE A 40 -9.77 -10.47 -4.86
C ILE A 40 -9.36 -10.47 -6.33
N LYS A 41 -9.76 -11.49 -7.11
CA LYS A 41 -9.46 -11.56 -8.55
C LYS A 41 -10.01 -10.35 -9.33
N THR A 42 -11.22 -9.90 -8.98
CA THR A 42 -11.84 -8.72 -9.59
C THR A 42 -11.05 -7.45 -9.27
N ALA A 43 -10.68 -7.26 -8.00
CA ALA A 43 -9.86 -6.15 -7.56
C ALA A 43 -8.49 -6.16 -8.25
N VAL A 44 -7.79 -7.30 -8.28
CA VAL A 44 -6.50 -7.44 -8.97
C VAL A 44 -6.58 -7.01 -10.44
N LYS A 45 -7.64 -7.43 -11.15
CA LYS A 45 -7.85 -7.03 -12.54
C LYS A 45 -8.06 -5.52 -12.69
N GLN A 46 -8.84 -4.90 -11.81
CA GLN A 46 -9.08 -3.45 -11.85
C GLN A 46 -7.83 -2.66 -11.48
N VAL A 47 -7.17 -3.03 -10.38
CA VAL A 47 -5.97 -2.37 -9.87
C VAL A 47 -4.84 -2.46 -10.88
N SER A 48 -4.57 -3.64 -11.46
CA SER A 48 -3.54 -3.79 -12.50
C SER A 48 -3.80 -2.91 -13.72
N GLY A 49 -5.06 -2.75 -14.13
CA GLY A 49 -5.44 -1.83 -15.21
C GLY A 49 -5.19 -0.36 -14.86
N LEU A 50 -5.53 0.05 -13.64
CA LEU A 50 -5.30 1.41 -13.14
C LEU A 50 -3.81 1.73 -13.03
N LEU A 51 -3.01 0.83 -12.44
CA LEU A 51 -1.56 1.04 -12.32
C LEU A 51 -0.91 1.19 -13.70
N ARG A 52 -1.32 0.40 -14.70
CA ARG A 52 -0.86 0.55 -16.11
C ARG A 52 -1.18 1.92 -16.71
N GLN A 53 -2.24 2.57 -16.23
CA GLN A 53 -2.63 3.91 -16.68
C GLN A 53 -1.89 5.03 -15.91
N GLY A 54 -0.96 4.68 -15.01
CA GLY A 54 -0.28 5.64 -14.14
C GLY A 54 -1.16 6.13 -12.99
N GLU A 55 -2.26 5.43 -12.69
CA GLU A 55 -3.16 5.76 -11.60
C GLU A 55 -2.66 5.24 -10.26
N ILE A 56 -3.13 5.86 -9.18
CA ILE A 56 -2.79 5.48 -7.81
C ILE A 56 -3.96 4.74 -7.18
N VAL A 57 -3.64 3.68 -6.46
CA VAL A 57 -4.60 2.86 -5.73
C VAL A 57 -4.18 2.73 -4.28
N ILE A 58 -5.13 2.79 -3.36
CA ILE A 58 -4.91 2.41 -1.96
C ILE A 58 -5.35 0.97 -1.76
N ALA A 59 -4.51 0.15 -1.14
CA ALA A 59 -4.79 -1.26 -0.94
C ALA A 59 -4.25 -1.79 0.39
N PRO A 60 -4.86 -2.85 0.96
CA PRO A 60 -4.42 -3.44 2.21
C PRO A 60 -3.12 -4.24 2.01
N THR A 61 -2.29 -4.24 3.04
CA THR A 61 -1.19 -5.19 3.21
C THR A 61 -1.39 -5.93 4.53
N GLU A 62 -0.49 -6.85 4.87
CA GLU A 62 -0.48 -7.54 6.16
C GLU A 62 -0.15 -6.62 7.35
N THR A 63 0.27 -5.37 7.11
CA THR A 63 0.58 -4.38 8.15
C THR A 63 -0.43 -3.23 8.15
N LYS A 64 -0.32 -2.36 7.16
CA LYS A 64 -1.12 -1.14 6.99
C LYS A 64 -1.65 -1.05 5.57
N TYR A 65 -2.57 -0.13 5.33
CA TYR A 65 -2.91 0.27 3.97
C TYR A 65 -1.70 0.92 3.29
N GLY A 66 -1.45 0.54 2.04
CA GLY A 66 -0.41 1.09 1.19
C GLY A 66 -1.00 1.85 0.01
N MET A 67 -0.32 2.91 -0.42
CA MET A 67 -0.56 3.62 -1.67
C MET A 67 0.35 3.02 -2.74
N LEU A 68 -0.25 2.43 -3.76
CA LEU A 68 0.39 1.69 -4.85
C LEU A 68 0.48 2.55 -6.11
N ALA A 69 1.62 2.48 -6.78
CA ALA A 69 1.84 3.07 -8.09
C ALA A 69 2.80 2.19 -8.91
N ASP A 70 2.75 2.33 -10.24
CA ASP A 70 3.81 1.83 -11.12
C ASP A 70 5.09 2.63 -10.88
N ALA A 71 6.14 1.94 -10.44
CA ALA A 71 7.42 2.55 -10.11
C ALA A 71 8.32 2.81 -11.32
N SER A 72 7.96 2.31 -12.49
CA SER A 72 8.61 2.65 -13.75
C SER A 72 8.02 3.90 -14.40
N ASN A 73 6.88 4.38 -13.88
CA ASN A 73 6.16 5.53 -14.42
C ASN A 73 6.40 6.77 -13.54
N GLU A 74 7.26 7.67 -14.02
CA GLU A 74 7.58 8.94 -13.36
C GLU A 74 6.34 9.76 -12.99
N SER A 75 5.38 9.89 -13.91
CA SER A 75 4.16 10.66 -13.66
C SER A 75 3.31 10.06 -12.53
N ALA A 76 3.28 8.73 -12.42
CA ALA A 76 2.59 8.04 -11.34
C ALA A 76 3.27 8.28 -9.98
N LEU A 77 4.61 8.34 -9.97
CA LEU A 77 5.39 8.62 -8.78
C LEU A 77 5.27 10.07 -8.31
N THR A 78 5.36 11.04 -9.21
CA THR A 78 5.09 12.46 -8.92
C THR A 78 3.69 12.61 -8.31
N LYS A 79 2.67 12.02 -8.96
CA LYS A 79 1.30 12.01 -8.43
C LYS A 79 1.25 11.38 -7.03
N LEU A 80 1.97 10.28 -6.78
CA LEU A 80 1.99 9.62 -5.46
C LEU A 80 2.58 10.52 -4.38
N PHE A 81 3.66 11.22 -4.67
CA PHE A 81 4.29 12.14 -3.72
C PHE A 81 3.43 13.37 -3.45
N GLU A 82 2.81 13.95 -4.49
CA GLU A 82 1.86 15.05 -4.38
C GLU A 82 0.66 14.68 -3.50
N VAL A 83 0.05 13.50 -3.73
CA VAL A 83 -1.10 13.04 -2.96
C VAL A 83 -0.75 12.82 -1.48
N LYS A 84 0.45 12.33 -1.18
CA LYS A 84 0.94 12.21 0.21
C LYS A 84 1.36 13.53 0.85
N GLY A 85 1.56 14.59 0.07
CA GLY A 85 2.13 15.84 0.54
C GLY A 85 3.55 15.66 1.08
N ARG A 86 4.37 14.84 0.42
CA ARG A 86 5.77 14.59 0.81
C ARG A 86 6.71 14.96 -0.33
N PRO A 87 7.96 15.35 -0.01
CA PRO A 87 8.96 15.57 -1.05
C PRO A 87 9.22 14.31 -1.88
N GLU A 88 9.51 14.48 -3.17
CA GLU A 88 9.76 13.40 -4.12
C GLU A 88 11.01 12.56 -3.77
N PHE A 89 11.96 13.16 -3.04
CA PHE A 89 13.18 12.48 -2.61
C PHE A 89 12.98 11.57 -1.39
N MET A 90 11.77 11.45 -0.84
CA MET A 90 11.58 10.56 0.29
C MET A 90 11.57 9.09 -0.20
N PRO A 91 12.20 8.14 0.51
CA PRO A 91 12.33 6.76 0.06
C PRO A 91 10.99 5.99 0.06
N THR A 92 10.79 5.13 -0.94
CA THR A 92 9.68 4.17 -1.02
C THR A 92 10.23 2.74 -1.14
N ALA A 93 9.36 1.73 -1.05
CA ALA A 93 9.76 0.34 -1.24
C ALA A 93 9.13 -0.23 -2.51
N VAL A 94 9.93 -0.95 -3.30
CA VAL A 94 9.44 -1.79 -4.39
C VAL A 94 8.92 -3.12 -3.84
N PHE A 95 7.80 -3.57 -4.37
CA PHE A 95 7.17 -4.84 -4.03
C PHE A 95 7.59 -5.91 -5.03
N LEU A 96 8.18 -6.99 -4.53
CA LEU A 96 8.70 -8.10 -5.33
C LEU A 96 7.89 -9.38 -5.10
N ARG A 97 8.06 -10.36 -5.99
CA ARG A 97 7.34 -11.65 -5.95
C ARG A 97 7.99 -12.63 -4.98
N SER A 98 9.32 -12.63 -4.92
CA SER A 98 10.07 -13.62 -4.18
C SER A 98 11.46 -13.11 -3.76
N VAL A 99 12.10 -13.84 -2.85
CA VAL A 99 13.44 -13.51 -2.32
C VAL A 99 14.50 -13.57 -3.42
N GLU A 100 14.33 -14.45 -4.39
CA GLU A 100 15.24 -14.59 -5.53
C GLU A 100 15.25 -13.31 -6.40
N GLU A 101 14.11 -12.61 -6.50
CA GLU A 101 14.04 -11.36 -7.26
C GLU A 101 14.86 -10.23 -6.63
N ILE A 102 15.11 -10.28 -5.31
CA ILE A 102 15.83 -9.22 -4.56
C ILE A 102 17.21 -8.94 -5.19
N LYS A 103 17.91 -9.99 -5.61
CA LYS A 103 19.26 -9.90 -6.21
C LYS A 103 19.29 -9.14 -7.54
N MET A 104 18.13 -8.93 -8.17
CA MET A 104 18.02 -8.10 -9.38
C MET A 104 17.93 -6.60 -9.07
N TYR A 105 17.61 -6.23 -7.82
CA TYR A 105 17.37 -4.84 -7.42
C TYR A 105 18.48 -4.25 -6.55
N GLY A 106 19.10 -5.08 -5.70
CA GLY A 106 20.14 -4.64 -4.77
C GLY A 106 21.18 -5.71 -4.47
N LYS A 107 22.33 -5.28 -3.94
CA LYS A 107 23.37 -6.19 -3.47
C LYS A 107 22.90 -6.87 -2.18
N LEU A 108 22.75 -8.19 -2.24
CA LEU A 108 22.29 -9.00 -1.11
C LEU A 108 23.49 -9.69 -0.44
N SER A 109 23.83 -9.27 0.77
CA SER A 109 24.82 -9.95 1.61
C SER A 109 24.22 -11.22 2.22
N ALA A 110 25.07 -12.14 2.70
CA ALA A 110 24.60 -13.37 3.35
C ALA A 110 23.69 -13.09 4.57
N LYS A 111 24.01 -12.07 5.37
CA LYS A 111 23.18 -11.65 6.52
C LYS A 111 21.81 -11.11 6.07
N ALA A 112 21.80 -10.34 4.98
CA ALA A 112 20.58 -9.80 4.41
C ALA A 112 19.71 -10.92 3.79
N GLU A 113 20.33 -11.92 3.19
CA GLU A 113 19.67 -13.12 2.67
C GLU A 113 19.04 -13.93 3.80
N ASN A 114 19.76 -14.19 4.90
CA ASN A 114 19.23 -14.90 6.07
C ASN A 114 17.95 -14.26 6.64
N ILE A 115 17.92 -12.93 6.80
CA ILE A 115 16.70 -12.24 7.27
C ILE A 115 15.60 -12.22 6.21
N ALA A 116 15.95 -12.19 4.91
CA ALA A 116 14.97 -12.22 3.85
C ALA A 116 14.25 -13.58 3.81
N GLU A 117 14.99 -14.68 3.86
CA GLU A 117 14.43 -16.04 3.82
C GLU A 117 13.52 -16.35 5.02
N GLU A 118 13.84 -15.82 6.20
CA GLU A 118 13.04 -16.06 7.40
C GLU A 118 11.78 -15.19 7.45
N PHE A 119 11.90 -13.90 7.14
CA PHE A 119 10.86 -12.91 7.43
C PHE A 119 10.08 -12.43 6.20
N LEU A 120 10.45 -12.86 5.00
CA LEU A 120 9.71 -12.59 3.76
C LEU A 120 9.12 -13.89 3.18
N PRO A 121 7.89 -13.87 2.63
CA PRO A 121 6.95 -12.75 2.58
C PRO A 121 6.43 -12.34 3.96
N GLY A 122 6.37 -11.05 4.26
CA GLY A 122 5.96 -10.58 5.58
C GLY A 122 6.28 -9.13 5.90
N PRO A 123 6.11 -8.74 7.17
CA PRO A 123 6.16 -7.35 7.61
C PRO A 123 7.59 -6.80 7.75
N LEU A 124 8.50 -7.18 6.86
CA LEU A 124 9.87 -6.66 6.76
C LEU A 124 10.01 -5.77 5.53
N THR A 125 10.80 -4.70 5.66
CA THR A 125 11.33 -3.91 4.55
C THR A 125 12.85 -3.92 4.67
N ILE A 126 13.53 -4.37 3.62
CA ILE A 126 14.99 -4.44 3.56
C ILE A 126 15.49 -3.33 2.64
N VAL A 127 16.37 -2.47 3.13
CA VAL A 127 17.03 -1.44 2.32
C VAL A 127 18.39 -1.96 1.89
N LEU A 128 18.65 -2.03 0.59
CA LEU A 128 19.91 -2.54 0.03
C LEU A 128 20.64 -1.46 -0.76
N GLU A 129 21.94 -1.63 -0.97
CA GLU A 129 22.67 -0.87 -1.99
C GLU A 129 22.09 -1.23 -3.35
N SER A 130 21.65 -0.24 -4.12
CA SER A 130 20.96 -0.47 -5.38
C SER A 130 21.91 -0.86 -6.50
N LEU A 131 21.45 -1.73 -7.41
CA LEU A 131 22.14 -2.04 -8.66
C LEU A 131 21.86 -1.03 -9.79
N PHE A 132 20.90 -0.11 -9.60
CA PHE A 132 20.48 0.83 -10.64
C PHE A 132 21.19 2.19 -10.58
N GLY A 133 21.82 2.55 -9.44
CA GLY A 133 22.32 3.91 -9.23
C GLY A 133 21.20 4.95 -9.36
N ASP A 134 21.45 6.06 -10.05
CA ASP A 134 20.50 7.16 -10.28
C ASP A 134 19.47 6.90 -11.41
N LYS A 135 19.42 5.70 -11.98
CA LYS A 135 18.62 5.39 -13.18
C LYS A 135 17.14 5.14 -12.92
N THR A 136 16.69 5.22 -11.66
CA THR A 136 15.30 4.97 -11.29
C THR A 136 14.90 5.82 -10.08
N TYR A 137 13.66 6.27 -10.10
CA TYR A 137 13.01 6.98 -8.99
C TYR A 137 12.80 6.12 -7.73
N LEU A 138 13.02 4.80 -7.84
CA LEU A 138 13.03 3.90 -6.70
C LEU A 138 14.28 4.03 -5.83
N VAL A 139 15.37 4.58 -6.38
CA VAL A 139 16.64 4.70 -5.67
C VAL A 139 16.69 6.02 -4.93
N ASN A 140 17.14 5.93 -3.68
CA ASN A 140 17.36 7.07 -2.82
C ASN A 140 18.72 6.95 -2.14
N ASN A 141 19.61 7.92 -2.37
CA ASN A 141 20.98 7.91 -1.84
C ASN A 141 21.69 6.56 -2.07
N ASP A 142 21.68 6.09 -3.32
CA ASP A 142 22.22 4.80 -3.76
C ASP A 142 21.58 3.54 -3.12
N LYS A 143 20.46 3.72 -2.41
CA LYS A 143 19.75 2.63 -1.72
C LYS A 143 18.37 2.38 -2.31
N ILE A 144 17.90 1.15 -2.21
CA ILE A 144 16.55 0.74 -2.62
C ILE A 144 15.85 -0.01 -1.49
N GLY A 145 14.62 0.39 -1.17
CA GLY A 145 13.76 -0.33 -0.24
C GLY A 145 13.04 -1.48 -0.94
N ILE A 146 13.05 -2.66 -0.34
CA ILE A 146 12.45 -3.88 -0.90
C ILE A 146 11.47 -4.47 0.09
N ARG A 147 10.35 -4.96 -0.43
CA ARG A 147 9.32 -5.65 0.34
C ARG A 147 8.72 -6.80 -0.46
N ILE A 148 8.38 -7.87 0.23
CA ILE A 148 7.58 -8.97 -0.31
C ILE A 148 6.41 -9.15 0.64
N SER A 149 5.20 -8.77 0.21
CA SER A 149 4.01 -8.81 1.06
C SER A 149 3.47 -10.23 1.19
N SER A 150 3.07 -10.61 2.40
CA SER A 150 2.35 -11.86 2.64
C SER A 150 0.86 -11.77 2.32
N PHE A 151 0.35 -10.59 1.97
CA PHE A 151 -1.07 -10.34 1.71
C PHE A 151 -1.50 -10.86 0.33
N ASP A 152 -2.53 -11.72 0.30
CA ASP A 152 -2.93 -12.47 -0.90
C ASP A 152 -3.27 -11.58 -2.11
N PHE A 153 -4.02 -10.49 -1.89
CA PHE A 153 -4.31 -9.51 -2.94
C PHE A 153 -3.03 -8.91 -3.54
N ILE A 154 -2.04 -8.58 -2.71
CA ILE A 154 -0.79 -7.98 -3.17
C ILE A 154 0.01 -9.01 -3.98
N LYS A 155 0.16 -10.25 -3.51
CA LYS A 155 0.84 -11.31 -4.27
C LYS A 155 0.24 -11.47 -5.67
N GLN A 156 -1.08 -11.65 -5.73
CA GLN A 156 -1.78 -11.80 -7.00
C GLN A 156 -1.66 -10.55 -7.90
N LEU A 157 -1.59 -9.35 -7.31
CA LEU A 157 -1.38 -8.12 -8.06
C LEU A 157 0.02 -8.08 -8.69
N ILE A 158 1.07 -8.35 -7.92
CA ILE A 158 2.46 -8.33 -8.41
C ILE A 158 2.67 -9.42 -9.49
N ASP A 159 2.03 -10.58 -9.35
CA ASP A 159 2.04 -11.63 -10.38
C ASP A 159 1.32 -11.23 -11.68
N LYS A 160 0.34 -10.31 -11.59
CA LYS A 160 -0.49 -9.89 -12.72
C LYS A 160 0.17 -8.80 -13.58
N VAL A 161 1.09 -8.03 -13.01
CA VAL A 161 1.74 -6.88 -13.65
C VAL A 161 3.16 -7.23 -14.10
N ASP A 162 3.62 -6.53 -15.13
CA ASP A 162 4.92 -6.68 -15.80
C ASP A 162 5.88 -5.52 -15.50
N PHE A 163 5.52 -4.65 -14.54
CA PHE A 163 6.29 -3.50 -14.09
C PHE A 163 6.49 -3.56 -12.57
N PRO A 164 7.54 -2.91 -12.02
CA PRO A 164 7.74 -2.82 -10.58
C PRO A 164 6.61 -1.98 -9.95
N VAL A 165 6.04 -2.47 -8.86
CA VAL A 165 5.04 -1.71 -8.09
C VAL A 165 5.73 -1.15 -6.85
N THR A 166 5.62 0.14 -6.62
CA THR A 166 6.03 0.74 -5.35
C THR A 166 4.85 0.76 -4.39
N ALA A 167 5.13 0.66 -3.09
CA ALA A 167 4.19 1.06 -2.06
C ALA A 167 4.84 1.93 -0.98
N THR A 168 4.02 2.81 -0.42
CA THR A 168 4.29 3.53 0.82
C THR A 168 3.05 3.48 1.69
N SER A 169 3.17 3.63 3.01
CA SER A 169 2.01 3.72 3.90
C SER A 169 1.02 4.79 3.43
N ALA A 170 -0.27 4.45 3.48
CA ALA A 170 -1.38 5.32 3.10
C ALA A 170 -1.72 6.26 4.27
N ASN A 171 -0.86 7.24 4.49
CA ASN A 171 -1.04 8.32 5.46
C ASN A 171 -0.49 9.62 4.88
N LEU A 172 -0.99 10.76 5.35
CA LEU A 172 -0.29 12.02 5.11
C LEU A 172 1.08 11.97 5.80
N SER A 173 2.09 12.59 5.20
CA SER A 173 3.44 12.59 5.76
C SER A 173 3.44 13.09 7.22
N GLY A 174 4.02 12.29 8.13
CA GLY A 174 4.07 12.60 9.56
C GLY A 174 2.77 12.41 10.36
N GLN A 175 1.68 11.94 9.74
CA GLN A 175 0.42 11.64 10.43
C GLN A 175 0.27 10.15 10.80
N ALA A 176 -0.61 9.88 11.76
CA ALA A 176 -0.95 8.51 12.15
C ALA A 176 -1.58 7.73 10.98
N ASP A 177 -1.35 6.42 10.95
CA ASP A 177 -1.94 5.55 9.95
C ASP A 177 -3.46 5.44 10.14
N SER A 178 -4.19 5.47 9.04
CA SER A 178 -5.61 5.15 9.03
C SER A 178 -5.82 3.64 9.12
N LEU A 179 -6.84 3.23 9.88
CA LEU A 179 -7.14 1.82 10.14
C LEU A 179 -8.19 1.27 9.19
N THR A 180 -8.96 2.13 8.51
CA THR A 180 -10.06 1.74 7.62
C THR A 180 -10.03 2.51 6.30
N ILE A 181 -10.61 1.92 5.24
CA ILE A 181 -10.79 2.61 3.95
C ILE A 181 -11.63 3.87 4.08
N ASP A 182 -12.66 3.90 4.94
CA ASP A 182 -13.48 5.10 5.14
C ASP A 182 -12.66 6.30 5.63
N GLN A 183 -11.68 6.07 6.50
CA GLN A 183 -10.77 7.13 6.97
C GLN A 183 -9.87 7.61 5.83
N LEU A 184 -9.36 6.68 5.02
CA LEU A 184 -8.51 6.97 3.87
C LEU A 184 -9.26 7.71 2.77
N TYR A 185 -10.50 7.35 2.51
CA TYR A 185 -11.36 8.03 1.54
C TYR A 185 -11.65 9.46 1.99
N LYS A 186 -11.87 9.71 3.28
CA LYS A 186 -12.01 11.08 3.81
C LYS A 186 -10.74 11.92 3.65
N LEU A 187 -9.56 11.29 3.71
CA LEU A 187 -8.27 11.97 3.58
C LEU A 187 -7.91 12.27 2.13
N PHE A 188 -8.05 11.27 1.25
CA PHE A 188 -7.53 11.35 -0.12
C PHE A 188 -8.62 11.58 -1.17
N GLY A 189 -9.88 11.23 -0.87
CA GLY A 189 -11.03 11.45 -1.74
C GLY A 189 -10.76 11.04 -3.19
N ASP A 190 -10.97 11.98 -4.10
CA ASP A 190 -10.81 11.75 -5.54
C ASP A 190 -9.37 11.76 -6.06
N LYS A 191 -8.39 12.08 -5.21
CA LYS A 191 -6.96 12.04 -5.58
C LYS A 191 -6.44 10.62 -5.83
N VAL A 192 -7.16 9.63 -5.30
CA VAL A 192 -6.88 8.19 -5.48
C VAL A 192 -8.00 7.59 -6.30
N SER A 193 -7.63 6.73 -7.26
CA SER A 193 -8.54 6.24 -8.29
C SER A 193 -9.35 5.03 -7.82
N LEU A 194 -8.81 4.26 -6.88
CA LEU A 194 -9.51 3.13 -6.27
C LEU A 194 -8.98 2.85 -4.86
N TYR A 195 -9.86 2.39 -4.00
CA TYR A 195 -9.58 1.95 -2.64
C TYR A 195 -10.01 0.48 -2.53
N VAL A 196 -9.08 -0.41 -2.24
CA VAL A 196 -9.36 -1.82 -2.00
C VAL A 196 -9.60 -1.97 -0.50
N ASP A 197 -10.77 -2.46 -0.10
CA ASP A 197 -11.16 -2.63 1.30
C ASP A 197 -10.91 -4.08 1.75
N GLY A 198 -9.90 -4.24 2.61
CA GLY A 198 -9.56 -5.49 3.28
C GLY A 198 -9.99 -5.52 4.75
N GLY A 199 -10.87 -4.60 5.18
CA GLY A 199 -11.30 -4.46 6.56
C GLY A 199 -10.40 -3.58 7.41
N LYS A 200 -10.51 -3.71 8.74
CA LYS A 200 -9.76 -2.91 9.71
C LYS A 200 -8.34 -3.46 9.89
N LEU A 201 -7.32 -2.63 9.71
CA LEU A 201 -5.90 -3.01 9.87
C LEU A 201 -5.28 -2.35 11.11
N GLU A 202 -5.21 -3.11 12.21
CA GLU A 202 -4.68 -2.62 13.50
C GLU A 202 -3.22 -3.04 13.76
N GLY A 203 -2.61 -3.80 12.86
CA GLY A 203 -1.23 -4.30 12.99
C GLY A 203 -0.19 -3.19 13.07
N GLU A 204 0.97 -3.50 13.64
CA GLU A 204 2.12 -2.59 13.63
C GLU A 204 2.63 -2.37 12.18
N ALA A 205 3.33 -1.25 11.96
CA ALA A 205 4.00 -1.01 10.69
C ALA A 205 5.12 -2.05 10.44
N SER A 206 5.60 -2.13 9.20
CA SER A 206 6.73 -2.99 8.89
C SER A 206 8.01 -2.58 9.63
N THR A 207 8.80 -3.56 10.03
CA THR A 207 10.17 -3.33 10.48
C THR A 207 11.03 -2.96 9.28
N VAL A 208 11.88 -1.93 9.40
CA VAL A 208 12.77 -1.47 8.34
C VAL A 208 14.21 -1.69 8.77
N VAL A 209 14.94 -2.48 7.99
CA VAL A 209 16.36 -2.78 8.21
C VAL A 209 17.16 -2.22 7.05
N ASP A 210 18.16 -1.40 7.38
CA ASP A 210 19.22 -1.06 6.45
C ASP A 210 20.23 -2.20 6.40
N ALA A 211 20.36 -2.76 5.21
CA ALA A 211 21.25 -3.83 4.82
C ALA A 211 22.09 -3.44 3.59
N SER A 212 22.27 -2.14 3.37
CA SER A 212 23.06 -1.60 2.26
C SER A 212 24.58 -1.76 2.45
N THR A 213 25.00 -2.19 3.63
CA THR A 213 26.40 -2.52 3.96
C THR A 213 26.46 -3.90 4.64
N ASP A 214 27.65 -4.36 5.00
CA ASP A 214 27.82 -5.61 5.77
C ASP A 214 27.31 -5.52 7.23
N GLU A 215 27.08 -4.29 7.72
CA GLU A 215 26.41 -4.02 8.99
C GLU A 215 24.91 -3.82 8.76
N LEU A 216 24.11 -4.58 9.52
CA LEU A 216 22.65 -4.44 9.51
C LEU A 216 22.20 -3.48 10.61
N VAL A 217 21.44 -2.45 10.24
CA VAL A 217 20.93 -1.42 11.15
C VAL A 217 19.41 -1.39 11.10
N VAL A 218 18.75 -1.53 12.25
CA VAL A 218 17.30 -1.36 12.32
C VAL A 218 16.97 0.13 12.29
N LEU A 219 16.41 0.63 11.18
CA LEU A 219 15.99 2.03 11.01
C LEU A 219 14.66 2.31 11.70
N ARG A 220 13.78 1.31 11.72
CA ARG A 220 12.48 1.37 12.40
C ARG A 220 12.10 -0.02 12.89
N GLU A 221 11.88 -0.15 14.19
CA GLU A 221 11.23 -1.34 14.74
C GLU A 221 9.72 -1.28 14.50
N GLY A 222 9.15 -2.39 14.04
CA GLY A 222 7.72 -2.58 13.81
C GLY A 222 7.30 -3.98 14.25
N ALA A 223 6.49 -4.64 13.43
CA ALA A 223 5.92 -5.96 13.75
C ALA A 223 6.98 -7.05 14.03
N ILE A 224 8.18 -6.93 13.47
CA ILE A 224 9.33 -7.80 13.79
C ILE A 224 10.24 -7.05 14.75
N LYS A 225 10.43 -7.58 15.95
CA LYS A 225 11.27 -6.95 16.97
C LYS A 225 12.75 -7.11 16.64
N THR A 226 13.55 -6.14 17.04
CA THR A 226 14.99 -6.12 16.76
C THR A 226 15.66 -7.40 17.24
N GLU A 227 15.28 -7.91 18.41
CA GLU A 227 15.80 -9.15 19.01
C GLU A 227 15.55 -10.39 18.15
N GLN A 228 14.46 -10.41 17.36
CA GLN A 228 14.18 -11.51 16.45
C GLN A 228 15.13 -11.47 15.25
N LEU A 229 15.36 -10.30 14.68
CA LEU A 229 16.30 -10.10 13.57
C LEU A 229 17.74 -10.43 13.98
N LYS A 230 18.14 -10.07 15.20
CA LYS A 230 19.53 -10.30 15.68
C LYS A 230 19.97 -11.76 15.61
N LYS A 231 19.03 -12.70 15.69
CA LYS A 231 19.31 -14.14 15.64
C LYS A 231 19.88 -14.60 14.30
N TYR A 232 19.68 -13.81 13.25
CA TYR A 232 20.05 -14.14 11.87
C TYR A 232 21.20 -13.25 11.34
N TRP A 233 21.91 -12.53 12.22
CA TRP A 233 23.05 -11.66 11.86
C TRP A 233 24.39 -12.36 11.65
N ASN A 234 24.43 -13.68 11.82
CA ASN A 234 25.65 -14.47 11.73
C ASN A 234 25.74 -15.20 10.39
#